data_AF-A0A7H8SEZ6-F1
#
_entry.id   AF-A0A7H8SEZ6-F1
#
_cell.length_a   1.000
_cell.length_b   1.000
_cell.length_c   1.000
_cell.angle_alpha   90.00
_cell.angle_beta   90.00
_cell.angle_gamma   90.00
#
_symmetry.space_group_name_H-M   'P 1'
#
loop_
_entity.id
_entity.type
_entity.pdbx_description
1 polymer ?
#
loop_
_entity_poly.entity_id
_entity_poly.type
_entity_poly.pdbx_seq_one_letter_code
_entity_poly.pdbx_strand_id
1 'polypeptide(L)'
;MNLNVMKKVILAVCGSSLIAISSAHAANKDENIEVTPLQQVTQQELAAIYVLSEVCPSLVSDQSQFENGYNTLAKEYLPQQKNPTEYLKSLSKEKKFKPILAEAQSDAKKAGKAKNQEICKELSTYSK
;
A
#
# COMPACT_ATOMS: atom_id res chain seq x y z
N MET A 1 47.38 -20.80 -10.15
CA MET A 1 47.01 -22.01 -10.90
C MET A 1 45.89 -22.70 -10.14
N ASN A 2 44.81 -23.04 -10.85
CA ASN A 2 43.46 -23.37 -10.37
C ASN A 2 43.38 -24.54 -9.38
N LEU A 3 42.34 -24.55 -8.52
CA LEU A 3 41.49 -25.75 -8.37
C LEU A 3 40.12 -25.43 -7.77
N ASN A 4 39.14 -25.27 -8.66
CA ASN A 4 37.73 -25.45 -8.39
C ASN A 4 37.48 -26.93 -8.06
N VAL A 5 37.05 -27.26 -6.83
CA VAL A 5 36.62 -28.63 -6.48
C VAL A 5 35.32 -28.61 -5.69
N MET A 6 34.25 -28.81 -6.45
CA MET A 6 33.15 -29.73 -6.15
C MET A 6 32.27 -29.44 -4.93
N LYS A 7 31.27 -28.61 -5.23
CA LYS A 7 29.90 -28.68 -4.75
C LYS A 7 29.36 -30.13 -4.82
N LYS A 8 29.21 -30.79 -3.67
CA LYS A 8 28.37 -31.99 -3.50
C LYS A 8 27.69 -31.93 -2.13
N VAL A 9 26.53 -31.27 -2.08
CA VAL A 9 25.58 -31.46 -0.98
C VAL A 9 24.70 -32.62 -1.37
N ILE A 10 24.89 -33.73 -0.68
CA ILE A 10 23.98 -34.88 -0.66
C ILE A 10 22.87 -34.52 0.30
N LEU A 11 21.62 -34.48 -0.17
CA LEU A 11 20.47 -34.70 0.71
C LEU A 11 19.39 -35.44 -0.07
N ALA A 12 19.40 -36.76 0.13
CA ALA A 12 18.30 -37.64 -0.22
C ALA A 12 17.19 -37.50 0.83
N VAL A 13 15.97 -37.16 0.40
CA VAL A 13 14.74 -37.51 1.11
C VAL A 13 13.74 -38.00 0.07
N CYS A 14 13.56 -39.32 0.05
CA CYS A 14 12.37 -39.98 -0.47
C CYS A 14 11.21 -39.76 0.52
N GLY A 15 9.98 -39.61 0.03
CA GLY A 15 8.82 -39.65 0.91
C GLY A 15 7.53 -39.17 0.26
N SER A 16 6.89 -40.06 -0.50
CA SER A 16 5.52 -39.93 -1.00
C SER A 16 4.54 -39.66 0.14
N SER A 17 3.61 -38.72 -0.05
CA SER A 17 2.35 -38.69 0.70
C SER A 17 1.26 -38.10 -0.18
N LEU A 18 0.34 -38.97 -0.58
CA LEU A 18 -0.95 -38.66 -1.17
C LEU A 18 -1.77 -37.88 -0.15
N ILE A 19 -2.27 -36.71 -0.53
CA ILE A 19 -3.40 -36.09 0.18
C ILE A 19 -4.50 -35.88 -0.86
N ALA A 20 -5.45 -36.81 -0.87
CA ALA A 20 -6.75 -36.59 -1.47
C ALA A 20 -7.53 -35.64 -0.55
N ILE A 21 -7.90 -34.46 -1.05
CA ILE A 21 -8.93 -33.63 -0.43
C ILE A 21 -10.06 -33.53 -1.43
N SER A 22 -11.06 -34.39 -1.23
CA SER A 22 -12.36 -34.27 -1.84
C SER A 22 -13.09 -33.10 -1.18
N SER A 23 -13.19 -31.96 -1.86
CA SER A 23 -14.20 -30.95 -1.54
C SER A 23 -15.05 -30.71 -2.78
N ALA A 24 -16.04 -31.57 -2.94
CA ALA A 24 -17.20 -31.29 -3.78
C ALA A 24 -18.01 -30.17 -3.10
N HIS A 25 -17.92 -28.95 -3.64
CA HIS A 25 -18.98 -27.95 -3.51
C HIS A 25 -19.27 -27.44 -4.93
N ALA A 26 -20.03 -28.24 -5.67
CA ALA A 26 -20.78 -27.74 -6.81
C ALA A 26 -22.13 -27.25 -6.28
N ALA A 27 -22.27 -25.95 -6.10
CA ALA A 27 -23.56 -25.27 -6.00
C ALA A 27 -23.68 -24.30 -7.18
N ASN A 28 -24.77 -24.47 -7.91
CA ASN A 28 -25.13 -23.83 -9.18
C ASN A 28 -25.52 -22.34 -9.00
N LYS A 29 -25.22 -21.57 -10.05
CA LYS A 29 -26.03 -20.46 -10.63
C LYS A 29 -26.50 -19.33 -9.70
N ASP A 30 -25.83 -18.18 -9.82
CA ASP A 30 -26.44 -16.96 -10.38
C ASP A 30 -25.31 -16.02 -10.82
N GLU A 31 -25.29 -15.62 -12.10
CA GLU A 31 -24.31 -14.68 -12.65
C GLU A 31 -24.67 -13.25 -12.24
N ASN A 32 -24.35 -12.91 -11.00
CA ASN A 32 -23.97 -11.54 -10.67
C ASN A 32 -22.69 -11.63 -9.83
N ILE A 33 -21.58 -11.90 -10.51
CA ILE A 33 -20.28 -11.67 -9.90
C ILE A 33 -20.17 -10.15 -9.80
N GLU A 34 -20.56 -9.59 -8.66
CA GLU A 34 -20.20 -8.24 -8.27
C GLU A 34 -18.68 -8.23 -8.14
N VAL A 35 -18.02 -7.91 -9.25
CA VAL A 35 -16.56 -7.89 -9.40
C VAL A 35 -16.00 -6.63 -8.73
N THR A 36 -16.26 -6.44 -7.45
CA THR A 36 -15.49 -5.49 -6.65
C THR A 36 -15.44 -6.05 -5.23
N PRO A 37 -14.39 -6.80 -4.86
CA PRO A 37 -14.09 -6.93 -3.45
C PRO A 37 -13.98 -5.50 -2.92
N LEU A 38 -14.80 -5.13 -1.94
CA LEU A 38 -14.59 -3.92 -1.15
C LEU A 38 -13.21 -4.08 -0.49
N GLN A 39 -12.16 -3.67 -1.21
CA GLN A 39 -10.79 -3.72 -0.70
C GLN A 39 -10.79 -2.91 0.58
N GLN A 40 -10.59 -3.62 1.70
CA GLN A 40 -10.52 -2.99 3.00
C GLN A 40 -9.25 -2.15 3.02
N VAL A 41 -9.43 -0.84 3.07
CA VAL A 41 -8.31 0.09 3.19
C VAL A 41 -7.55 -0.19 4.48
N THR A 42 -6.27 -0.48 4.34
CA THR A 42 -5.36 -0.84 5.43
C THR A 42 -4.82 0.40 6.13
N GLN A 43 -4.36 0.25 7.37
CA GLN A 43 -3.75 1.34 8.12
C GLN A 43 -2.43 1.82 7.48
N GLN A 44 -1.72 0.92 6.79
CA GLN A 44 -0.50 1.22 6.05
C GLN A 44 -0.78 2.14 4.85
N GLU A 45 -1.86 1.88 4.11
CA GLU A 45 -2.29 2.76 3.00
C GLU A 45 -2.67 4.15 3.53
N LEU A 46 -3.42 4.22 4.64
CA LEU A 46 -3.76 5.50 5.26
C LEU A 46 -2.52 6.25 5.76
N ALA A 47 -1.53 5.53 6.29
CA ALA A 47 -0.27 6.12 6.72
C ALA A 47 0.52 6.66 5.54
N ALA A 48 0.62 5.90 4.45
CA ALA A 48 1.28 6.33 3.23
C ALA A 48 0.62 7.59 2.64
N ILE A 49 -0.72 7.63 2.58
CA ILE A 49 -1.46 8.82 2.15
C ILE A 49 -1.16 10.00 3.06
N TYR A 50 -1.23 9.84 4.39
CA TYR A 50 -0.94 10.93 5.31
C TYR A 50 0.49 11.50 5.15
N VAL A 51 1.49 10.63 4.92
CA VAL A 51 2.88 11.05 4.69
C VAL A 51 3.04 11.94 3.45
N LEU A 52 2.18 11.79 2.43
CA LEU A 52 2.17 12.70 1.29
C LEU A 52 1.89 14.15 1.73
N SER A 53 1.02 14.36 2.72
CA SER A 53 0.76 15.69 3.28
C SER A 53 1.93 16.27 4.10
N GLU A 54 2.83 15.42 4.61
CA GLU A 54 4.04 15.87 5.32
C GLU A 54 5.18 16.19 4.36
N VAL A 55 5.29 15.44 3.25
CA VAL A 55 6.44 15.51 2.34
C VAL A 55 6.20 16.47 1.18
N CYS A 56 5.04 16.38 0.52
CA CYS A 56 4.80 17.04 -0.76
C CYS A 56 4.70 18.55 -0.74
N PRO A 57 4.19 19.24 0.32
CA PRO A 57 4.10 20.70 0.30
C PRO A 57 5.44 21.41 0.06
N SER A 58 6.57 20.77 0.39
CA SER A 58 7.91 21.31 0.15
C SER A 58 8.51 20.96 -1.23
N LEU A 59 7.85 20.09 -2.00
CA LEU A 59 8.35 19.51 -3.25
C LEU A 59 7.53 19.92 -4.49
N VAL A 60 6.38 20.57 -4.30
CA VAL A 60 5.50 21.06 -5.35
C VAL A 60 5.58 22.58 -5.48
N SER A 61 5.29 23.10 -6.67
CA SER A 61 5.23 24.54 -6.94
C SER A 61 3.83 25.12 -6.81
N ASP A 62 2.79 24.32 -7.04
CA ASP A 62 1.38 24.73 -6.95
C ASP A 62 0.72 23.97 -5.80
N GLN A 63 0.50 24.69 -4.69
CA GLN A 63 -0.13 24.10 -3.51
C GLN A 63 -1.62 23.80 -3.72
N SER A 64 -2.31 24.61 -4.52
CA SER A 64 -3.75 24.42 -4.76
C SER A 64 -4.01 23.13 -5.52
N GLN A 65 -3.20 22.86 -6.54
CA GLN A 65 -3.23 21.61 -7.30
C GLN A 65 -2.90 20.40 -6.42
N PHE A 66 -1.85 20.49 -5.61
CA PHE A 66 -1.51 19.44 -4.65
C PHE A 66 -2.65 19.19 -3.65
N GLU A 67 -3.22 20.23 -3.04
CA GLU A 67 -4.32 20.11 -2.08
C GLU A 67 -5.55 19.47 -2.73
N ASN A 68 -5.89 19.84 -3.97
CA ASN A 68 -6.99 19.24 -4.71
C ASN A 68 -6.77 17.74 -4.95
N GLY A 69 -5.58 17.37 -5.44
CA GLY A 69 -5.26 15.97 -5.69
C GLY A 69 -5.17 15.14 -4.41
N TYR A 70 -4.57 15.69 -3.35
CA TYR A 70 -4.53 15.04 -2.03
C TYR A 70 -5.93 14.82 -1.45
N ASN A 71 -6.83 15.82 -1.55
CA ASN A 71 -8.21 15.67 -1.13
C ASN A 71 -8.96 14.61 -1.94
N THR A 72 -8.74 14.56 -3.25
CA THR A 72 -9.33 13.56 -4.15
C THR A 72 -8.87 12.15 -3.78
N LEU A 73 -7.56 11.95 -3.61
CA LEU A 73 -6.97 10.68 -3.19
C LEU A 73 -7.50 10.25 -1.81
N ALA A 74 -7.51 11.16 -0.84
CA ALA A 74 -8.02 10.86 0.50
C ALA A 74 -9.50 10.46 0.46
N LYS A 75 -10.32 11.09 -0.39
CA LYS A 75 -11.75 10.75 -0.54
C LYS A 75 -11.97 9.37 -1.13
N GLU A 76 -11.11 8.93 -2.04
CA GLU A 76 -11.18 7.59 -2.63
C GLU A 76 -10.91 6.48 -1.60
N TYR A 77 -9.92 6.68 -0.73
CA TYR A 77 -9.57 5.70 0.31
C TYR A 77 -10.46 5.82 1.56
N LEU A 78 -11.16 6.94 1.73
CA LEU A 78 -12.06 7.19 2.85
C LEU A 78 -13.41 7.73 2.37
N PRO A 79 -14.15 7.00 1.51
CA PRO A 79 -15.35 7.52 0.85
C PRO A 79 -16.47 7.82 1.85
N GLN A 80 -16.51 7.12 2.97
CA GLN A 80 -17.50 7.31 4.04
C GLN A 80 -17.15 8.48 4.98
N GLN A 81 -15.92 9.00 4.95
CA GLN A 81 -15.54 10.13 5.77
C GLN A 81 -16.02 11.44 5.15
N LYS A 82 -16.66 12.28 5.96
CA LYS A 82 -17.09 13.63 5.54
C LYS A 82 -15.88 14.52 5.24
N ASN A 83 -14.86 14.45 6.10
CA ASN A 83 -13.60 15.19 5.97
C ASN A 83 -12.42 14.20 6.02
N PRO A 84 -12.08 13.51 4.90
CA PRO A 84 -11.04 12.48 4.85
C PRO A 84 -9.67 12.94 5.35
N THR A 85 -9.25 14.14 4.96
CA THR A 85 -7.93 14.68 5.33
C THR A 85 -7.83 15.04 6.81
N GLU A 86 -8.91 15.56 7.42
CA GLU A 86 -8.95 15.79 8.87
C GLU A 86 -9.05 14.47 9.65
N TYR A 87 -9.72 13.45 9.11
CA TYR A 87 -9.70 12.10 9.68
C TYR A 87 -8.28 11.54 9.70
N LEU A 88 -7.53 11.60 8.58
CA LEU A 88 -6.13 11.17 8.52
C LEU A 88 -5.25 11.92 9.52
N LYS A 89 -5.44 13.24 9.64
CA LYS A 89 -4.74 14.06 10.63
C LYS A 89 -5.07 13.66 12.07
N SER A 90 -6.31 13.27 12.36
CA SER A 90 -6.70 12.76 13.67
C SER A 90 -6.09 11.37 13.93
N LEU A 91 -6.15 10.49 12.94
CA LEU A 91 -5.57 9.15 12.97
C LEU A 91 -4.05 9.19 13.24
N SER A 92 -3.33 10.14 12.62
CA SER A 92 -1.88 10.34 12.83
C SER A 92 -1.48 10.51 14.30
N LYS A 93 -2.41 10.99 15.14
CA LYS A 93 -2.18 11.26 16.57
C LYS A 93 -2.45 10.04 17.44
N GLU A 94 -3.15 9.02 16.92
CA GLU A 94 -3.52 7.85 17.70
C GLU A 94 -2.31 7.00 18.06
N LYS A 95 -2.22 6.59 19.34
CA LYS A 95 -1.07 5.84 19.88
C LYS A 95 -0.77 4.56 19.10
N LYS A 96 -1.81 3.84 18.67
CA LYS A 96 -1.70 2.60 17.88
C LYS A 96 -1.26 2.83 16.43
N PHE A 97 -1.49 4.03 15.90
CA PHE A 97 -1.18 4.35 14.50
C PHE A 97 0.23 4.90 14.33
N LYS A 98 0.79 5.54 15.38
CA LYS A 98 2.17 6.06 15.38
C LYS A 98 3.25 5.10 14.86
N PRO A 99 3.32 3.81 15.27
CA PRO A 99 4.33 2.92 14.72
C PRO A 99 4.16 2.68 13.20
N ILE A 100 2.92 2.63 12.71
CA ILE A 100 2.61 2.45 11.28
C ILE A 100 2.99 3.71 10.50
N LEU A 101 2.65 4.89 11.05
CA LEU A 101 3.05 6.17 10.48
C LEU A 101 4.58 6.32 10.42
N ALA A 102 5.29 5.92 11.48
CA ALA A 102 6.75 5.99 11.51
C ALA A 102 7.41 5.13 10.41
N GLU A 103 6.83 3.96 10.11
CA GLU A 103 7.28 3.11 9.00
C GLU A 103 7.09 3.81 7.65
N ALA A 104 5.90 4.35 7.37
CA ALA A 104 5.62 5.08 6.14
C ALA A 104 6.52 6.33 5.98
N GLN A 105 6.77 7.07 7.05
CA GLN A 105 7.70 8.20 7.07
C GLN A 105 9.13 7.77 6.77
N SER A 106 9.57 6.66 7.36
CA SER A 106 10.88 6.06 7.10
C SER A 106 11.01 5.67 5.63
N ASP A 107 9.97 5.09 5.03
CA ASP A 107 10.02 4.64 3.65
C ASP A 107 10.02 5.80 2.65
N ALA A 108 9.23 6.86 2.89
CA ALA A 108 9.33 8.10 2.14
C ALA A 108 10.73 8.72 2.25
N LYS A 109 11.35 8.68 3.44
CA LYS A 109 12.73 9.16 3.63
C LYS A 109 13.74 8.32 2.83
N LYS A 110 13.63 6.99 2.84
CA LYS A 110 14.50 6.07 2.08
C LYS A 110 14.32 6.25 0.56
N ALA A 111 13.11 6.53 0.09
CA ALA A 111 12.83 6.79 -1.32
C ALA A 111 13.61 8.02 -1.83
N GLY A 112 13.78 9.02 -0.96
CA GLY A 112 14.57 10.20 -1.23
C GLY A 112 13.83 11.26 -2.05
N LYS A 113 14.44 12.44 -2.14
CA LYS A 113 13.79 13.65 -2.68
C LYS A 113 13.27 13.47 -4.12
N ALA A 114 14.07 12.87 -5.01
CA ALA A 114 13.71 12.74 -6.42
C ALA A 114 12.44 11.90 -6.61
N LYS A 115 12.39 10.71 -5.99
CA LYS A 115 11.21 9.83 -6.06
C LYS A 115 9.98 10.47 -5.43
N ASN A 116 10.13 11.08 -4.25
CA ASN A 116 9.02 11.78 -3.62
C ASN A 116 8.53 12.94 -4.50
N GLN A 117 9.42 13.69 -5.16
CA GLN A 117 9.03 14.78 -6.03
C GLN A 117 8.22 14.31 -7.25
N GLU A 118 8.54 13.15 -7.82
CA GLU A 118 7.75 12.54 -8.90
C GLU A 118 6.33 12.21 -8.42
N ILE A 119 6.20 11.50 -7.29
CA ILE A 119 4.91 11.16 -6.67
C ILE A 119 4.09 12.43 -6.37
N CYS A 120 4.73 13.46 -5.81
CA CYS A 120 4.05 14.70 -5.46
C CYS A 120 3.58 15.48 -6.71
N LYS A 121 4.31 15.41 -7.83
CA LYS A 121 3.88 15.99 -9.11
C LYS A 121 2.68 15.23 -9.67
N GLU A 122 2.72 13.90 -9.66
CA GLU A 122 1.59 13.07 -10.08
C GLU A 122 0.35 13.38 -9.25
N LEU A 123 0.51 13.44 -7.93
CA LEU A 123 -0.58 13.80 -7.02
C LEU A 123 -1.13 15.20 -7.29
N SER A 124 -0.30 16.17 -7.67
CA SER A 124 -0.78 17.52 -8.01
C SER A 124 -1.67 17.54 -9.26
N THR A 125 -1.50 16.58 -10.16
CA THR A 125 -2.35 16.40 -11.34
C THR A 125 -3.47 15.37 -11.13
N TYR A 126 -3.59 14.82 -9.93
CA TYR A 126 -4.56 13.78 -9.63
C TYR A 126 -5.98 14.35 -9.57
N SER A 127 -6.83 13.89 -10.46
CA SER A 127 -8.27 14.22 -10.51
C SER A 127 -9.03 13.00 -10.98
N LYS A 128 -10.16 12.68 -10.33
CA LYS A 128 -11.11 11.66 -10.81
C LYS A 128 -12.13 12.25 -11.76
#